data_AF-A0A0F8ZED4-F1
#
_entry.id   AF-A0A0F8ZED4-F1
#
_cell.length_a   1.000
_cell.length_b   1.000
_cell.length_c   1.000
_cell.angle_alpha   90.00
_cell.angle_beta   90.00
_cell.angle_gamma   90.00
#
_symmetry.space_group_name_H-M   'P 1'
#
loop_
_entity.id
_entity.type
_entity.pdbx_description
1 polymer ?
#
loop_
_entity_poly.entity_id
_entity_poly.type
_entity_poly.pdbx_seq_one_letter_code
_entity_poly.pdbx_strand_id
1 'polypeptide(L)'
;GSLWWGRTEYPIPAFDTSVDTFVTYSASGQENATASQFPNEQYDNSGTLTTMTNNRWANLFFWIEPDEHIIMVYGREQFVTEAQAENEGVPSSSLPTRISETGILVGRFTFKEGTNTATIATNFPAGIFNSAGVTDHGNLAGLTDDDHTQYILVDGTRAFTGLQTFDAGFISSASSTVSAPLHVLTLNASTTSVVDDLTILGTCIGCGGGGGDPFAWTPVLDGNATTTRLLFQDGFISTASSTVSAQLHVSNNLSASSTITVDGRAYFGGNVGIGTVSPQELLHVGVGTDASDITATDLLVTRAGPSSLSVRDSTNDVETFLFASSVGGIMGTVTNDPLNIKTNNASAIFIDASQ
;
A
#
# COMPACT_ATOMS: atom_id res chain seq x y z
N GLY A 1 -13.98 -62.35 -21.80
CA GLY A 1 -12.52 -62.38 -21.57
C GLY A 1 -11.97 -63.71 -22.03
N SER A 2 -10.76 -64.08 -21.62
CA SER A 2 -10.24 -65.44 -21.84
C SER A 2 -9.57 -65.95 -20.58
N LEU A 3 -9.79 -67.23 -20.26
CA LEU A 3 -9.08 -67.95 -19.22
C LEU A 3 -7.90 -68.67 -19.87
N TRP A 4 -6.69 -68.49 -19.33
CA TRP A 4 -5.53 -69.25 -19.77
C TRP A 4 -5.28 -70.40 -18.81
N TRP A 5 -5.36 -71.65 -19.31
CA TRP A 5 -5.05 -72.84 -18.52
C TRP A 5 -3.97 -73.64 -19.23
N GLY A 6 -2.78 -73.70 -18.62
CA GLY A 6 -1.58 -74.20 -19.28
C GLY A 6 -1.17 -73.29 -20.45
N ARG A 7 -1.16 -73.84 -21.68
CA ARG A 7 -0.88 -73.11 -22.93
C ARG A 7 -2.12 -72.92 -23.80
N THR A 8 -3.29 -73.31 -23.30
CA THR A 8 -4.55 -73.21 -24.03
C THR A 8 -5.34 -71.99 -23.53
N GLU A 9 -5.82 -71.20 -24.48
CA GLU A 9 -6.75 -70.11 -24.23
C GLU A 9 -8.18 -70.63 -24.34
N TYR A 10 -8.98 -70.38 -23.31
CA TYR A 10 -10.40 -70.69 -23.26
C TYR A 10 -11.17 -69.36 -23.29
N PRO A 11 -11.88 -69.05 -24.39
CA PRO A 11 -12.76 -67.88 -24.44
C PRO A 11 -13.82 -67.98 -23.33
N ILE A 12 -14.02 -66.89 -22.61
CA ILE A 12 -15.08 -66.76 -21.61
C ILE A 12 -16.02 -65.65 -22.08
N PRO A 13 -17.24 -65.96 -22.56
CA PRO A 13 -18.21 -64.94 -22.95
C PRO A 13 -18.63 -64.09 -21.74
N ALA A 14 -19.29 -62.96 -22.01
CA ALA A 14 -19.93 -62.20 -20.94
C ALA A 14 -21.04 -63.04 -20.31
N PHE A 15 -21.09 -63.09 -18.99
CA PHE A 15 -22.12 -63.80 -18.24
C PHE A 15 -23.18 -62.82 -17.74
N ASP A 16 -24.44 -63.06 -18.08
CA ASP A 16 -25.57 -62.21 -17.72
C ASP A 16 -26.68 -63.07 -17.11
N THR A 17 -26.90 -62.95 -15.80
CA THR A 17 -27.89 -63.76 -15.06
C THR A 17 -29.36 -63.47 -15.45
N SER A 18 -29.63 -62.52 -16.35
CA SER A 18 -30.96 -62.35 -16.95
C SER A 18 -31.28 -63.41 -18.01
N VAL A 19 -30.25 -64.07 -18.57
CA VAL A 19 -30.37 -65.10 -19.60
C VAL A 19 -29.57 -66.37 -19.28
N ASP A 20 -28.52 -66.26 -18.47
CA ASP A 20 -27.64 -67.35 -18.05
C ASP A 20 -27.95 -67.84 -16.64
N THR A 21 -27.49 -69.06 -16.32
CA THR A 21 -27.59 -69.64 -14.98
C THR A 21 -26.25 -70.15 -14.49
N PHE A 22 -26.06 -70.15 -13.17
CA PHE A 22 -24.91 -70.75 -12.50
C PHE A 22 -25.35 -71.88 -11.57
N VAL A 23 -24.39 -72.74 -11.21
CA VAL A 23 -24.62 -73.85 -10.30
C VAL A 23 -24.21 -73.44 -8.89
N THR A 24 -25.03 -73.79 -7.89
CA THR A 24 -24.71 -73.54 -6.48
C THR A 24 -24.34 -74.83 -5.75
N TYR A 25 -23.38 -74.72 -4.82
CA TYR A 25 -22.88 -75.84 -4.02
C TYR A 25 -22.79 -75.49 -2.54
N SER A 26 -23.17 -76.44 -1.68
CA SER A 26 -22.85 -76.48 -0.25
C SER A 26 -21.77 -77.54 0.03
N ALA A 27 -21.43 -77.76 1.30
CA ALA A 27 -20.55 -78.87 1.70
C ALA A 27 -21.15 -80.27 1.43
N SER A 28 -22.46 -80.39 1.22
CA SER A 28 -23.11 -81.66 0.91
C SER A 28 -23.17 -81.96 -0.59
N GLY A 29 -22.81 -81.00 -1.44
CA GLY A 29 -22.81 -81.13 -2.89
C GLY A 29 -23.62 -80.06 -3.59
N GLN A 30 -24.15 -80.40 -4.76
CA GLN A 30 -24.89 -79.48 -5.61
C GLN A 30 -26.28 -79.19 -5.02
N GLU A 31 -26.63 -77.91 -4.91
CA GLU A 31 -27.90 -77.43 -4.34
C GLU A 31 -28.87 -76.98 -5.44
N ASN A 32 -28.40 -76.23 -6.42
CA ASN A 32 -29.21 -75.76 -7.54
C ASN A 32 -28.39 -75.76 -8.84
N ALA A 33 -28.91 -76.38 -9.90
CA ALA A 33 -28.26 -76.46 -11.21
C ALA A 33 -28.47 -75.21 -12.08
N THR A 34 -29.49 -74.40 -11.77
CA THR A 34 -30.02 -73.37 -12.68
C THR A 34 -30.32 -72.08 -11.91
N ALA A 35 -29.42 -71.65 -11.02
CA ALA A 35 -29.61 -70.40 -10.27
C ALA A 35 -29.40 -69.20 -11.20
N SER A 36 -30.33 -68.24 -11.16
CA SER A 36 -30.25 -66.97 -11.91
C SER A 36 -30.14 -65.74 -11.00
N GLN A 37 -30.14 -65.94 -9.68
CA GLN A 37 -29.90 -64.91 -8.68
C GLN A 37 -29.09 -65.51 -7.55
N PHE A 38 -28.16 -64.74 -6.98
CA PHE A 38 -27.41 -65.21 -5.84
C PHE A 38 -28.35 -65.33 -4.62
N PRO A 39 -28.26 -66.42 -3.86
CA PRO A 39 -29.08 -66.63 -2.67
C PRO A 39 -28.69 -65.63 -1.58
N ASN A 40 -29.66 -64.95 -0.98
CA ASN A 40 -29.42 -63.92 0.03
C ASN A 40 -30.07 -64.16 1.39
N GLU A 41 -30.66 -65.34 1.60
CA GLU A 41 -31.34 -65.71 2.85
C GLU A 41 -30.66 -66.87 3.58
N GLN A 42 -29.71 -67.56 2.95
CA GLN A 42 -29.17 -68.82 3.43
C GLN A 42 -27.64 -68.85 3.41
N TYR A 43 -27.06 -69.55 4.39
CA TYR A 43 -25.65 -69.93 4.42
C TYR A 43 -25.54 -71.44 4.60
N ASP A 44 -24.37 -72.01 4.33
CA ASP A 44 -24.14 -73.43 4.54
C ASP A 44 -23.69 -73.70 5.98
N ASN A 45 -24.54 -74.37 6.76
CA ASN A 45 -24.22 -74.79 8.11
C ASN A 45 -23.79 -76.26 8.12
N SER A 46 -22.51 -76.52 7.88
CA SER A 46 -21.93 -77.87 7.90
C SER A 46 -22.62 -78.87 6.95
N GLY A 47 -22.97 -78.43 5.74
CA GLY A 47 -23.61 -79.24 4.70
C GLY A 47 -25.14 -79.12 4.64
N THR A 48 -25.73 -78.24 5.44
CA THR A 48 -27.18 -77.98 5.40
C THR A 48 -27.43 -76.49 5.18
N LEU A 49 -28.12 -76.15 4.09
CA LEU A 49 -28.56 -74.77 3.85
C LEU A 49 -29.51 -74.32 4.95
N THR A 50 -29.07 -73.33 5.72
CA THR A 50 -29.78 -72.82 6.89
C THR A 50 -30.13 -71.36 6.65
N THR A 51 -31.38 -70.98 6.94
CA THR A 51 -31.80 -69.58 6.91
C THR A 51 -30.96 -68.76 7.89
N MET A 52 -30.40 -67.67 7.39
CA MET A 52 -29.59 -66.74 8.16
C MET A 52 -30.43 -66.03 9.22
N THR A 53 -29.78 -65.67 10.32
CA THR A 53 -30.39 -64.80 11.32
C THR A 53 -30.48 -63.39 10.74
N ASN A 54 -31.60 -62.70 10.97
CA ASN A 54 -31.79 -61.31 10.54
C ASN A 54 -30.59 -60.43 10.97
N ASN A 55 -30.16 -59.55 10.07
CA ASN A 55 -29.01 -58.66 10.19
C ASN A 55 -27.63 -59.33 10.24
N ARG A 56 -27.50 -60.59 9.83
CA ARG A 56 -26.19 -61.23 9.65
C ARG A 56 -25.67 -61.15 8.23
N TRP A 57 -24.36 -61.35 8.12
CA TRP A 57 -23.60 -61.34 6.89
C TRP A 57 -23.10 -62.74 6.56
N ALA A 58 -23.04 -63.09 5.29
CA ALA A 58 -22.43 -64.34 4.83
C ALA A 58 -21.71 -64.09 3.50
N ASN A 59 -20.93 -65.08 3.07
CA ASN A 59 -20.21 -65.03 1.82
C ASN A 59 -20.73 -66.06 0.83
N LEU A 60 -20.60 -65.71 -0.45
CA LEU A 60 -20.72 -66.62 -1.58
C LEU A 60 -19.42 -66.50 -2.38
N PHE A 61 -18.78 -67.62 -2.64
CA PHE A 61 -17.54 -67.64 -3.39
C PHE A 61 -17.84 -68.09 -4.82
N PHE A 62 -17.22 -67.46 -5.81
CA PHE A 62 -17.49 -67.72 -7.23
C PHE A 62 -16.24 -68.23 -7.93
N TRP A 63 -16.39 -69.33 -8.64
CA TRP A 63 -15.38 -69.94 -9.50
C TRP A 63 -15.84 -69.89 -10.94
N ILE A 64 -14.85 -69.87 -11.82
CA ILE A 64 -15.03 -70.09 -13.25
C ILE A 64 -14.21 -71.27 -13.70
N GLU A 65 -14.78 -72.05 -14.61
CA GLU A 65 -14.11 -73.19 -15.22
C GLU A 65 -13.78 -72.90 -16.69
N PRO A 66 -12.80 -73.62 -17.27
CA PRO A 66 -12.43 -73.47 -18.68
C PRO A 66 -13.56 -73.78 -19.68
N ASP A 67 -14.65 -74.43 -19.24
CA ASP A 67 -15.82 -74.77 -20.05
C ASP A 67 -16.98 -73.76 -19.87
N GLU A 68 -16.65 -72.52 -19.48
CA GLU A 68 -17.56 -71.37 -19.35
C GLU A 68 -18.56 -71.44 -18.17
N HIS A 69 -18.58 -72.52 -17.40
CA HIS A 69 -19.48 -72.63 -16.27
C HIS A 69 -19.04 -71.74 -15.11
N ILE A 70 -20.01 -71.01 -14.55
CA ILE A 70 -19.86 -70.29 -13.29
C ILE A 70 -20.43 -71.15 -12.16
N ILE A 71 -19.64 -71.27 -11.11
CA ILE A 71 -20.01 -72.03 -9.93
C ILE A 71 -19.95 -71.13 -8.71
N MET A 72 -21.00 -71.19 -7.89
CA MET A 72 -21.08 -70.51 -6.62
C MET A 72 -21.02 -71.53 -5.48
N VAL A 73 -20.20 -71.28 -4.47
CA VAL A 73 -20.14 -72.10 -3.25
C VAL A 73 -20.52 -71.24 -2.05
N TYR A 74 -21.41 -71.75 -1.20
CA TYR A 74 -21.84 -71.07 0.01
C TYR A 74 -20.68 -70.95 1.02
N GLY A 75 -20.61 -69.81 1.71
CA GLY A 75 -19.84 -69.66 2.94
C GLY A 75 -20.37 -70.56 4.05
N ARG A 76 -19.49 -70.93 4.97
CA ARG A 76 -19.68 -71.93 6.03
C ARG A 76 -20.24 -71.33 7.31
N GLU A 77 -20.26 -70.00 7.43
CA GLU A 77 -20.70 -69.30 8.63
C GLU A 77 -21.51 -68.04 8.30
N GLN A 78 -22.13 -67.48 9.34
CA GLN A 78 -22.82 -66.19 9.30
C GLN A 78 -22.30 -65.29 10.41
N PHE A 79 -22.07 -64.02 10.09
CA PHE A 79 -21.30 -63.08 10.91
C PHE A 79 -22.14 -61.88 11.34
N VAL A 80 -21.73 -61.22 12.43
CA VAL A 80 -22.44 -60.05 12.96
C VAL A 80 -22.15 -58.79 12.14
N THR A 81 -20.94 -58.67 11.60
CA THR A 81 -20.51 -57.53 10.77
C THR A 81 -19.96 -58.01 9.43
N GLU A 82 -20.01 -57.12 8.43
CA GLU A 82 -19.41 -57.34 7.12
C GLU A 82 -17.92 -57.64 7.22
N ALA A 83 -17.16 -56.85 7.99
CA ALA A 83 -15.73 -57.05 8.20
C ALA A 83 -15.37 -58.42 8.84
N GLN A 84 -16.28 -59.00 9.63
CA GLN A 84 -16.09 -60.37 10.14
C GLN A 84 -16.31 -61.41 9.04
N ALA A 85 -17.34 -61.22 8.21
CA ALA A 85 -17.56 -62.06 7.03
C ALA A 85 -16.39 -61.97 6.06
N GLU A 86 -15.81 -60.79 5.86
CA GLU A 86 -14.67 -60.63 4.96
C GLU A 86 -13.41 -61.42 5.39
N ASN A 87 -13.32 -61.83 6.65
CA ASN A 87 -12.23 -62.68 7.15
C ASN A 87 -12.48 -64.18 6.96
N GLU A 88 -13.65 -64.58 6.47
CA GLU A 88 -13.91 -65.99 6.15
C GLU A 88 -12.98 -66.45 5.02
N GLY A 89 -12.25 -67.53 5.28
CA GLY A 89 -11.40 -68.16 4.29
C GLY A 89 -12.21 -68.84 3.19
N VAL A 90 -11.60 -69.01 2.02
CA VAL A 90 -12.21 -69.76 0.92
C VAL A 90 -12.49 -71.19 1.39
N PRO A 91 -13.71 -71.71 1.22
CA PRO A 91 -14.02 -73.09 1.58
C PRO A 91 -13.12 -74.08 0.82
N SER A 92 -12.27 -74.82 1.54
CA SER A 92 -11.30 -75.76 0.95
C SER A 92 -11.69 -77.22 1.12
N SER A 93 -12.53 -77.53 2.10
CA SER A 93 -13.13 -78.85 2.29
C SER A 93 -14.44 -78.96 1.53
N SER A 94 -14.80 -80.19 1.14
CA SER A 94 -16.12 -80.53 0.55
C SER A 94 -16.47 -79.78 -0.76
N LEU A 95 -15.45 -79.30 -1.48
CA LEU A 95 -15.62 -78.89 -2.86
C LEU A 95 -15.71 -80.13 -3.76
N PRO A 96 -16.62 -80.18 -4.75
CA PRO A 96 -16.56 -81.18 -5.80
C PRO A 96 -15.18 -81.22 -6.45
N THR A 97 -14.72 -82.43 -6.78
CA THR A 97 -13.39 -82.65 -7.38
C THR A 97 -13.14 -81.76 -8.60
N ARG A 98 -14.18 -81.52 -9.40
CA ARG A 98 -14.19 -80.64 -10.58
C ARG A 98 -13.75 -79.19 -10.24
N ILE A 99 -14.26 -78.61 -9.15
CA ILE A 99 -13.87 -77.26 -8.70
C ILE A 99 -12.44 -77.27 -8.16
N SER A 100 -12.08 -78.28 -7.36
CA SER A 100 -10.75 -78.35 -6.75
C SER A 100 -9.61 -78.63 -7.73
N GLU A 101 -9.90 -79.24 -8.88
CA GLU A 101 -8.89 -79.58 -9.90
C GLU A 101 -8.84 -78.59 -11.06
N THR A 102 -9.99 -77.99 -11.44
CA THR A 102 -10.11 -77.19 -12.68
C THR A 102 -10.72 -75.80 -12.51
N GLY A 103 -11.22 -75.46 -11.31
CA GLY A 103 -11.83 -74.16 -11.05
C GLY A 103 -10.81 -73.07 -10.74
N ILE A 104 -11.04 -71.85 -11.26
CA ILE A 104 -10.33 -70.64 -10.85
C ILE A 104 -11.27 -69.80 -9.98
N LEU A 105 -10.85 -69.50 -8.75
CA LEU A 105 -11.58 -68.56 -7.89
C LEU A 105 -11.54 -67.16 -8.53
N VAL A 106 -12.71 -66.62 -8.84
CA VAL A 106 -12.90 -65.29 -9.46
C VAL A 106 -13.07 -64.22 -8.41
N GLY A 107 -13.76 -64.55 -7.31
CA GLY A 107 -14.06 -63.59 -6.27
C GLY A 107 -15.04 -64.12 -5.23
N ARG A 108 -15.45 -63.21 -4.35
CA ARG A 108 -16.36 -63.43 -3.24
C ARG A 108 -17.38 -62.30 -3.21
N PHE A 109 -18.63 -62.65 -2.98
CA PHE A 109 -19.73 -61.73 -2.71
C PHE A 109 -20.03 -61.81 -1.23
N THR A 110 -19.93 -60.68 -0.53
CA THR A 110 -20.30 -60.56 0.88
C THR A 110 -21.63 -59.83 0.96
N PHE A 111 -22.66 -60.47 1.50
CA PHE A 111 -24.03 -59.94 1.49
C PHE A 111 -24.64 -59.99 2.89
N LYS A 112 -25.63 -59.12 3.12
CA LYS A 112 -26.45 -59.11 4.34
C LYS A 112 -27.76 -59.83 4.09
N GLU A 113 -28.25 -60.58 5.08
CA GLU A 113 -29.50 -61.34 5.00
C GLU A 113 -30.66 -60.50 4.43
N GLY A 114 -31.34 -61.07 3.42
CA GLY A 114 -32.50 -60.47 2.76
C GLY A 114 -32.20 -59.31 1.81
N THR A 115 -30.93 -58.96 1.58
CA THR A 115 -30.55 -57.84 0.68
C THR A 115 -30.14 -58.32 -0.72
N ASN A 116 -30.52 -57.59 -1.76
CA ASN A 116 -30.17 -57.89 -3.16
C ASN A 116 -28.84 -57.23 -3.59
N THR A 117 -28.02 -56.82 -2.63
CA THR A 117 -26.74 -56.12 -2.85
C THR A 117 -25.62 -56.85 -2.11
N ALA A 118 -24.46 -56.95 -2.72
CA ALA A 118 -23.28 -57.56 -2.12
C ALA A 118 -22.03 -56.71 -2.38
N THR A 119 -21.10 -56.72 -1.43
CA THR A 119 -19.74 -56.21 -1.61
C THR A 119 -18.92 -57.27 -2.33
N ILE A 120 -18.30 -56.89 -3.44
CA ILE A 120 -17.60 -57.82 -4.34
C ILE A 120 -16.09 -57.66 -4.16
N ALA A 121 -15.42 -58.75 -3.79
CA ALA A 121 -13.97 -58.86 -3.80
C ALA A 121 -13.54 -59.78 -4.94
N THR A 122 -12.66 -59.34 -5.83
CA THR A 122 -12.13 -60.18 -6.91
C THR A 122 -10.74 -60.73 -6.58
N ASN A 123 -10.50 -61.98 -6.98
CA ASN A 123 -9.22 -62.67 -6.83
C ASN A 123 -8.31 -62.47 -8.05
N PHE A 124 -8.78 -61.77 -9.09
CA PHE A 124 -7.92 -61.21 -10.13
C PHE A 124 -7.30 -59.92 -9.59
N PRO A 125 -5.97 -59.74 -9.64
CA PRO A 125 -5.33 -58.58 -9.04
C PRO A 125 -5.92 -57.28 -9.61
N ALA A 126 -6.46 -56.45 -8.72
CA ALA A 126 -6.83 -55.09 -9.05
C ALA A 126 -5.55 -54.33 -9.47
N GLY A 127 -5.43 -53.89 -10.73
CA GLY A 127 -4.25 -53.12 -11.14
C GLY A 127 -3.83 -53.05 -12.61
N ILE A 128 -4.65 -53.43 -13.59
CA ILE A 128 -4.32 -53.16 -15.01
C ILE A 128 -4.54 -51.69 -15.42
N PHE A 129 -5.19 -50.88 -14.56
CA PHE A 129 -5.23 -49.43 -14.67
C PHE A 129 -4.80 -48.79 -13.34
N ASN A 130 -3.52 -48.85 -13.01
CA ASN A 130 -3.00 -48.11 -11.87
C ASN A 130 -2.93 -46.62 -12.20
N SER A 131 -3.39 -45.77 -11.28
CA SER A 131 -3.08 -44.34 -11.31
C SER A 131 -1.57 -44.18 -11.25
N ALA A 132 -1.00 -43.45 -12.21
CA ALA A 132 0.41 -43.07 -12.15
C ALA A 132 0.68 -42.38 -10.81
N GLY A 133 1.82 -42.69 -10.18
CA GLY A 133 2.29 -41.93 -9.03
C GLY A 133 2.31 -40.44 -9.40
N VAL A 134 1.73 -39.61 -8.55
CA VAL A 134 1.58 -38.19 -8.83
C VAL A 134 2.97 -37.54 -8.74
N THR A 135 3.62 -37.32 -9.89
CA THR A 135 4.91 -36.64 -10.03
C THR A 135 4.77 -35.14 -10.24
N ASP A 136 3.56 -34.67 -10.53
CA ASP A 136 3.18 -33.27 -10.61
C ASP A 136 2.11 -32.97 -9.55
N HIS A 137 2.37 -31.98 -8.69
CA HIS A 137 1.51 -31.64 -7.55
C HIS A 137 0.10 -31.22 -7.97
N GLY A 138 -0.08 -30.75 -9.21
CA GLY A 138 -1.39 -30.41 -9.79
C GLY A 138 -2.40 -31.57 -9.84
N ASN A 139 -1.93 -32.82 -9.75
CA ASN A 139 -2.80 -34.01 -9.79
C ASN A 139 -3.19 -34.53 -8.38
N LEU A 140 -2.82 -33.82 -7.31
CA LEU A 140 -3.26 -34.13 -5.95
C LEU A 140 -4.60 -33.43 -5.66
N ALA A 141 -5.58 -34.19 -5.19
CA ALA A 141 -6.78 -33.60 -4.59
C ALA A 141 -6.39 -32.87 -3.29
N GLY A 142 -6.99 -31.71 -3.03
CA GLY A 142 -6.69 -30.88 -1.85
C GLY A 142 -5.53 -29.89 -2.02
N LEU A 143 -5.04 -29.66 -3.25
CA LEU A 143 -4.00 -28.64 -3.52
C LEU A 143 -4.39 -27.22 -3.04
N THR A 144 -5.69 -26.93 -3.02
CA THR A 144 -6.22 -25.64 -2.56
C THR A 144 -6.53 -25.60 -1.07
N ASP A 145 -6.36 -26.71 -0.36
CA ASP A 145 -6.67 -26.78 1.06
C ASP A 145 -5.59 -26.05 1.85
N ASP A 146 -6.01 -25.23 2.81
CA ASP A 146 -5.10 -24.51 3.69
C ASP A 146 -4.90 -25.28 5.00
N ASP A 147 -4.30 -26.45 4.87
CA ASP A 147 -3.95 -27.35 5.98
C ASP A 147 -2.62 -26.97 6.64
N HIS A 148 -1.85 -26.06 6.03
CA HIS A 148 -0.54 -25.58 6.51
C HIS A 148 -0.62 -24.15 7.06
N THR A 149 -1.43 -23.97 8.09
CA THR A 149 -1.73 -22.68 8.74
C THR A 149 -0.53 -21.90 9.33
N GLN A 150 0.68 -22.48 9.32
CA GLN A 150 1.91 -21.82 9.75
C GLN A 150 2.42 -20.78 8.74
N TYR A 151 2.09 -20.94 7.46
CA TYR A 151 2.60 -20.06 6.40
C TYR A 151 1.59 -19.00 6.00
N ILE A 152 2.11 -17.88 5.50
CA ILE A 152 1.29 -16.83 4.90
C ILE A 152 0.70 -17.35 3.59
N LEU A 153 -0.53 -16.97 3.29
CA LEU A 153 -1.15 -17.32 2.02
C LEU A 153 -0.60 -16.45 0.91
N VAL A 154 -0.46 -17.03 -0.29
CA VAL A 154 0.02 -16.31 -1.49
C VAL A 154 -0.93 -15.17 -1.89
N ASP A 155 -2.20 -15.27 -1.53
CA ASP A 155 -3.22 -14.24 -1.77
C ASP A 155 -3.19 -13.10 -0.72
N GLY A 156 -2.35 -13.20 0.31
CA GLY A 156 -2.18 -12.19 1.35
C GLY A 156 -3.34 -12.06 2.34
N THR A 157 -4.30 -12.99 2.35
CA THR A 157 -5.50 -12.89 3.21
C THR A 157 -5.24 -13.25 4.67
N ARG A 158 -4.17 -13.99 4.96
CA ARG A 158 -3.74 -14.35 6.32
C ARG A 158 -2.89 -13.21 6.91
N ALA A 159 -3.21 -12.76 8.12
CA ALA A 159 -2.42 -11.76 8.82
C ALA A 159 -1.34 -12.39 9.72
N PHE A 160 -0.20 -11.72 9.87
CA PHE A 160 0.76 -12.04 10.94
C PHE A 160 0.18 -11.57 12.28
N THR A 161 0.05 -12.49 13.25
CA THR A 161 -0.48 -12.17 14.59
C THR A 161 0.60 -11.77 15.59
N GLY A 162 1.88 -12.00 15.26
CA GLY A 162 3.04 -11.54 16.04
C GLY A 162 3.76 -10.36 15.37
N LEU A 163 4.61 -9.66 16.14
CA LEU A 163 5.46 -8.59 15.61
C LEU A 163 6.46 -9.16 14.59
N GLN A 164 6.50 -8.58 13.40
CA GLN A 164 7.40 -9.00 12.33
C GLN A 164 8.58 -8.03 12.19
N THR A 165 9.76 -8.57 11.92
CA THR A 165 10.94 -7.80 11.54
C THR A 165 11.24 -8.09 10.07
N PHE A 166 11.28 -7.04 9.23
CA PHE A 166 11.60 -7.15 7.80
C PHE A 166 12.98 -6.54 7.54
N ASP A 167 14.03 -7.35 7.65
CA ASP A 167 15.43 -6.89 7.56
C ASP A 167 15.80 -6.32 6.18
N ALA A 168 15.07 -6.70 5.12
CA ALA A 168 15.28 -6.24 3.75
C ALA A 168 14.33 -5.09 3.34
N GLY A 169 13.51 -4.57 4.27
CA GLY A 169 12.55 -3.50 4.03
C GLY A 169 11.10 -3.97 3.84
N PHE A 170 10.17 -3.04 4.06
CA PHE A 170 8.74 -3.23 3.80
C PHE A 170 8.42 -2.68 2.40
N ILE A 171 8.13 -3.57 1.45
CA ILE A 171 7.71 -3.21 0.09
C ILE A 171 6.24 -3.61 -0.07
N SER A 172 5.34 -2.63 -0.10
CA SER A 172 3.96 -2.86 -0.53
C SER A 172 3.80 -2.41 -1.98
N SER A 173 3.61 -3.35 -2.90
CA SER A 173 3.31 -3.05 -4.31
C SER A 173 1.89 -2.51 -4.55
N ALA A 174 1.04 -2.51 -3.51
CA ALA A 174 -0.29 -1.93 -3.50
C ALA A 174 -0.58 -1.22 -2.17
N SER A 175 -1.47 -0.22 -2.21
CA SER A 175 -1.92 0.65 -1.11
C SER A 175 -2.03 -0.07 0.23
N SER A 176 -0.97 -0.04 1.03
CA SER A 176 -0.97 -0.61 2.37
C SER A 176 -1.19 0.50 3.37
N THR A 177 -2.21 0.34 4.22
CA THR A 177 -2.50 1.27 5.31
C THR A 177 -1.85 0.77 6.60
N VAL A 178 -0.93 1.55 7.18
CA VAL A 178 -0.47 1.30 8.55
C VAL A 178 -1.51 1.90 9.49
N SER A 179 -2.34 1.06 10.13
CA SER A 179 -3.43 1.49 11.02
C SER A 179 -2.96 2.08 12.37
N ALA A 180 -1.66 2.12 12.60
CA ALA A 180 -1.01 2.62 13.82
C ALA A 180 0.18 3.53 13.45
N PRO A 181 0.77 4.28 14.40
CA PRO A 181 1.92 5.13 14.10
C PRO A 181 3.09 4.36 13.49
N LEU A 182 3.54 4.80 12.31
CA LEU A 182 4.76 4.30 11.68
C LEU A 182 5.97 5.08 12.21
N HIS A 183 6.72 4.48 13.13
CA HIS A 183 7.98 5.06 13.62
C HIS A 183 9.13 4.69 12.67
N VAL A 184 9.60 5.66 11.87
CA VAL A 184 10.76 5.45 10.98
C VAL A 184 11.93 6.29 11.46
N LEU A 185 13.08 5.65 11.67
CA LEU A 185 14.32 6.36 12.01
C LEU A 185 14.84 7.18 10.82
N THR A 186 14.78 6.62 9.61
CA THR A 186 15.15 7.29 8.36
C THR A 186 14.20 6.88 7.23
N LEU A 187 13.51 7.86 6.62
CA LEU A 187 12.72 7.69 5.39
C LEU A 187 13.58 8.13 4.20
N ASN A 188 14.12 7.17 3.44
CA ASN A 188 14.93 7.45 2.26
C ASN A 188 14.27 6.85 1.00
N ALA A 189 13.74 7.71 0.12
CA ALA A 189 13.18 7.29 -1.15
C ALA A 189 14.21 7.50 -2.27
N SER A 190 14.53 6.44 -3.02
CA SER A 190 15.51 6.49 -4.10
C SER A 190 15.03 7.23 -5.36
N THR A 191 13.73 7.51 -5.47
CA THR A 191 13.11 8.20 -6.61
C THR A 191 12.04 9.21 -6.18
N THR A 192 10.91 8.76 -5.65
CA THR A 192 9.79 9.63 -5.25
C THR A 192 9.13 9.13 -3.96
N SER A 193 8.93 10.02 -3.00
CA SER A 193 8.02 9.83 -1.85
C SER A 193 6.81 10.75 -2.02
N VAL A 194 5.62 10.17 -2.17
CA VAL A 194 4.35 10.92 -2.18
C VAL A 194 3.73 10.78 -0.79
N VAL A 195 3.52 11.91 -0.12
CA VAL A 195 2.86 11.98 1.18
C VAL A 195 1.70 12.94 1.02
N ASP A 196 0.47 12.42 1.01
CA ASP A 196 -0.74 13.24 0.83
C ASP A 196 -0.90 14.23 1.99
N ASP A 197 -0.72 13.76 3.23
CA ASP A 197 -0.77 14.57 4.46
C ASP A 197 0.47 14.31 5.36
N LEU A 198 1.28 15.34 5.62
CA LEU A 198 2.42 15.28 6.55
C LEU A 198 2.14 16.14 7.79
N THR A 199 1.89 15.50 8.94
CA THR A 199 1.77 16.18 10.24
C THR A 199 3.07 16.05 11.03
N ILE A 200 3.66 17.18 11.45
CA ILE A 200 4.95 17.19 12.18
C ILE A 200 4.73 17.72 13.60
N LEU A 201 4.82 16.84 14.61
CA LEU A 201 4.84 17.22 16.02
C LEU A 201 6.28 17.43 16.48
N GLY A 202 6.78 18.68 16.43
CA GLY A 202 8.13 19.06 16.87
C GLY A 202 8.78 20.13 15.99
N THR A 203 10.08 20.37 16.17
CA THR A 203 10.86 21.19 15.23
C THR A 203 11.05 20.46 13.92
N CYS A 204 10.27 20.92 12.97
CA CYS A 204 10.41 20.70 11.56
C CYS A 204 11.61 21.52 11.02
N ILE A 205 12.67 20.87 10.53
CA ILE A 205 13.71 21.53 9.73
C ILE A 205 13.39 21.23 8.26
N GLY A 206 12.82 22.20 7.53
CA GLY A 206 12.59 22.10 6.08
C GLY A 206 11.20 21.67 5.60
N CYS A 207 10.15 21.91 6.38
CA CYS A 207 8.78 21.44 6.12
C CYS A 207 7.80 22.60 6.33
N GLY A 208 7.65 23.44 5.30
CA GLY A 208 6.83 24.65 5.33
C GLY A 208 5.42 24.38 5.89
N GLY A 209 5.02 25.19 6.87
CA GLY A 209 3.75 25.02 7.56
C GLY A 209 2.57 25.51 6.72
N GLY A 210 1.60 24.62 6.50
CA GLY A 210 0.17 24.95 6.41
C GLY A 210 -0.46 25.01 5.02
N GLY A 211 -1.13 23.92 4.63
CA GLY A 211 -2.31 23.95 3.76
C GLY A 211 -2.07 23.80 2.25
N GLY A 212 -2.08 22.55 1.77
CA GLY A 212 -2.85 22.14 0.59
C GLY A 212 -2.53 22.71 -0.80
N ASP A 213 -1.52 23.56 -0.98
CA ASP A 213 -0.94 23.85 -2.30
C ASP A 213 0.53 23.42 -2.30
N PRO A 214 1.07 22.93 -3.43
CA PRO A 214 2.48 22.57 -3.55
C PRO A 214 3.34 23.73 -3.02
N PHE A 215 4.18 23.46 -2.01
CA PHE A 215 5.14 24.43 -1.52
C PHE A 215 5.90 24.98 -2.74
N ALA A 216 5.70 26.27 -3.03
CA ALA A 216 5.98 26.89 -4.33
C ALA A 216 7.47 27.13 -4.60
N TRP A 217 8.34 26.21 -4.18
CA TRP A 217 9.73 26.22 -4.58
C TRP A 217 10.03 24.80 -5.06
N THR A 218 10.08 24.62 -6.38
CA THR A 218 10.76 23.44 -6.94
C THR A 218 12.16 23.37 -6.33
N PRO A 219 12.65 22.19 -5.90
CA PRO A 219 13.96 22.03 -5.30
C PRO A 219 15.05 22.09 -6.38
N VAL A 220 15.20 23.26 -7.01
CA VAL A 220 16.39 23.67 -7.76
C VAL A 220 17.10 24.76 -6.96
N LEU A 221 18.35 25.07 -7.30
CA LEU A 221 19.23 26.01 -6.57
C LEU A 221 18.58 27.36 -6.24
N ASP A 222 17.61 27.78 -7.05
CA ASP A 222 16.73 28.90 -6.79
C ASP A 222 15.32 28.38 -6.55
N GLY A 223 14.75 28.64 -5.38
CA GLY A 223 13.30 28.55 -5.25
C GLY A 223 12.69 29.40 -6.37
N ASN A 224 11.90 28.78 -7.27
CA ASN A 224 11.05 29.49 -8.22
C ASN A 224 9.56 29.21 -7.95
N ALA A 225 8.83 30.24 -7.53
CA ALA A 225 7.39 30.19 -7.34
C ALA A 225 6.73 30.35 -8.71
N THR A 226 6.19 29.24 -9.22
CA THR A 226 5.48 29.21 -10.51
C THR A 226 4.06 29.77 -10.41
N THR A 227 3.62 30.15 -9.22
CA THR A 227 2.31 30.75 -8.97
C THR A 227 2.35 32.27 -9.16
N THR A 228 1.19 32.88 -9.45
CA THR A 228 1.10 34.33 -9.69
C THR A 228 1.17 35.18 -8.41
N ARG A 229 1.10 34.58 -7.21
CA ARG A 229 1.08 35.28 -5.91
C ARG A 229 1.71 34.42 -4.83
N LEU A 230 2.73 34.96 -4.16
CA LEU A 230 3.35 34.39 -2.94
C LEU A 230 2.93 35.24 -1.74
N LEU A 231 2.32 34.62 -0.72
CA LEU A 231 1.81 35.30 0.48
C LEU A 231 2.68 34.94 1.69
N PHE A 232 3.21 35.94 2.38
CA PHE A 232 3.91 35.78 3.64
C PHE A 232 3.12 36.44 4.77
N GLN A 233 2.35 35.65 5.53
CA GLN A 233 1.42 36.16 6.53
C GLN A 233 2.12 36.90 7.68
N ASP A 234 3.29 36.39 8.09
CA ASP A 234 4.13 36.98 9.13
C ASP A 234 5.34 37.75 8.57
N GLY A 235 5.32 38.02 7.25
CA GLY A 235 6.36 38.77 6.55
C GLY A 235 7.46 37.92 5.91
N PHE A 236 8.29 38.59 5.10
CA PHE A 236 9.42 37.98 4.39
C PHE A 236 10.73 38.45 5.00
N ILE A 237 11.52 37.51 5.55
CA ILE A 237 12.87 37.78 6.04
C ILE A 237 13.86 37.14 5.07
N SER A 238 14.74 37.95 4.48
CA SER A 238 15.90 37.46 3.75
C SER A 238 17.17 37.76 4.53
N THR A 239 17.92 36.71 4.87
CA THR A 239 19.20 36.82 5.61
C THR A 239 20.39 37.04 4.69
N ALA A 240 20.19 37.01 3.38
CA ALA A 240 21.19 37.28 2.35
C ALA A 240 20.67 38.35 1.36
N SER A 241 21.51 38.73 0.39
CA SER A 241 21.09 39.67 -0.66
C SER A 241 19.91 39.12 -1.46
N SER A 242 18.92 39.96 -1.75
CA SER A 242 17.73 39.60 -2.53
C SER A 242 17.42 40.69 -3.54
N THR A 243 16.85 40.30 -4.68
CA THR A 243 16.50 41.21 -5.77
C THR A 243 15.03 41.04 -6.12
N VAL A 244 14.32 42.15 -6.30
CA VAL A 244 12.99 42.18 -6.94
C VAL A 244 13.21 42.77 -8.34
N SER A 245 13.03 41.96 -9.38
CA SER A 245 13.31 42.34 -10.77
C SER A 245 12.21 43.20 -11.41
N ALA A 246 11.10 43.42 -10.71
CA ALA A 246 9.96 44.22 -11.12
C ALA A 246 9.60 45.26 -10.04
N GLN A 247 8.34 45.73 -10.00
CA GLN A 247 7.89 46.69 -9.00
C GLN A 247 7.76 46.04 -7.61
N LEU A 248 8.38 46.66 -6.60
CA LEU A 248 8.10 46.43 -5.19
C LEU A 248 7.00 47.39 -4.72
N HIS A 249 5.80 46.88 -4.44
CA HIS A 249 4.72 47.66 -3.84
C HIS A 249 4.67 47.40 -2.34
N VAL A 250 4.94 48.43 -1.54
CA VAL A 250 4.77 48.43 -0.07
C VAL A 250 3.54 49.27 0.25
N SER A 251 2.49 48.65 0.77
CA SER A 251 1.21 49.34 1.06
C SER A 251 1.28 50.26 2.29
N ASN A 252 2.26 50.05 3.16
CA ASN A 252 2.53 50.85 4.35
C ASN A 252 3.96 51.38 4.31
N ASN A 253 4.67 51.36 5.44
CA ASN A 253 5.99 51.98 5.58
C ASN A 253 7.10 51.05 5.06
N LEU A 254 8.03 51.62 4.29
CA LEU A 254 9.35 51.03 4.06
C LEU A 254 10.31 51.57 5.12
N SER A 255 10.72 50.70 6.06
CA SER A 255 11.66 51.05 7.14
C SER A 255 12.99 50.31 6.94
N ALA A 256 14.06 51.04 6.62
CA ALA A 256 15.41 50.50 6.56
C ALA A 256 16.16 50.85 7.85
N SER A 257 16.80 49.88 8.49
CA SER A 257 17.60 50.10 9.70
C SER A 257 18.92 50.81 9.46
N SER A 258 19.35 50.91 8.19
CA SER A 258 20.56 51.62 7.77
C SER A 258 20.23 52.66 6.69
N THR A 259 20.29 52.27 5.42
CA THR A 259 20.21 53.19 4.28
C THR A 259 19.22 52.68 3.25
N ILE A 260 18.44 53.60 2.69
CA ILE A 260 17.72 53.39 1.43
C ILE A 260 18.53 54.09 0.34
N THR A 261 18.99 53.32 -0.65
CA THR A 261 19.66 53.85 -1.85
C THR A 261 18.71 53.76 -3.03
N VAL A 262 18.54 54.86 -3.77
CA VAL A 262 17.77 54.90 -5.02
C VAL A 262 18.74 55.25 -6.14
N ASP A 263 19.05 54.28 -7.01
CA ASP A 263 19.98 54.42 -8.15
C ASP A 263 19.39 55.23 -9.32
N GLY A 264 18.23 55.84 -9.10
CA GLY A 264 17.51 56.65 -10.06
C GLY A 264 16.87 57.87 -9.39
N ARG A 265 15.72 58.30 -9.91
CA ARG A 265 14.99 59.43 -9.33
C ARG A 265 14.06 58.92 -8.24
N ALA A 266 14.13 59.54 -7.06
CA ALA A 266 13.08 59.42 -6.05
C ALA A 266 11.97 60.46 -6.37
N TYR A 267 10.72 60.03 -6.32
CA TYR A 267 9.56 60.93 -6.36
C TYR A 267 8.80 60.79 -5.04
N PHE A 268 8.58 61.92 -4.37
CA PHE A 268 7.79 61.99 -3.14
C PHE A 268 6.49 62.72 -3.48
N GLY A 269 5.35 62.02 -3.40
CA GLY A 269 4.04 62.60 -3.67
C GLY A 269 3.46 63.43 -2.52
N GLY A 270 4.11 63.40 -1.36
CA GLY A 270 3.77 64.20 -0.19
C GLY A 270 5.00 64.83 0.45
N ASN A 271 4.83 65.42 1.62
CA ASN A 271 5.88 66.14 2.35
C ASN A 271 7.03 65.20 2.77
N VAL A 272 8.27 65.67 2.62
CA VAL A 272 9.49 64.99 3.02
C VAL A 272 10.01 65.59 4.32
N GLY A 273 10.11 64.75 5.36
CA GLY A 273 10.71 65.13 6.64
C GLY A 273 12.14 64.62 6.77
N ILE A 274 13.07 65.51 7.14
CA ILE A 274 14.44 65.15 7.55
C ILE A 274 14.57 65.44 9.04
N GLY A 275 14.60 64.38 9.85
CA GLY A 275 14.61 64.51 11.31
C GLY A 275 13.23 64.79 11.92
N THR A 276 12.15 64.74 11.13
CA THR A 276 10.77 64.83 11.62
C THR A 276 9.89 63.77 10.93
N VAL A 277 8.88 63.28 11.65
CA VAL A 277 7.85 62.38 11.13
C VAL A 277 6.54 63.11 10.78
N SER A 278 6.45 64.41 11.10
CA SER A 278 5.27 65.24 10.88
C SER A 278 5.62 66.53 10.12
N PRO A 279 6.13 66.41 8.88
CA PRO A 279 6.59 67.57 8.10
C PRO A 279 5.43 68.51 7.75
N GLN A 280 5.59 69.79 8.13
CA GLN A 280 4.58 70.85 7.93
C GLN A 280 4.57 71.43 6.50
N GLU A 281 5.71 71.38 5.79
CA GLU A 281 5.87 71.87 4.41
C GLU A 281 6.40 70.76 3.50
N LEU A 282 6.46 71.00 2.18
CA LEU A 282 6.89 70.01 1.18
C LEU A 282 8.25 69.40 1.51
N LEU A 283 9.21 70.21 1.97
CA LEU A 283 10.45 69.75 2.59
C LEU A 283 10.60 70.40 3.96
N HIS A 284 10.57 69.60 5.02
CA HIS A 284 10.79 70.04 6.38
C HIS A 284 12.08 69.42 6.91
N VAL A 285 13.03 70.26 7.34
CA VAL A 285 14.30 69.84 7.92
C VAL A 285 14.39 70.27 9.37
N GLY A 286 14.66 69.29 10.25
CA GLY A 286 14.80 69.49 11.69
C GLY A 286 13.60 69.00 12.50
N VAL A 287 13.68 69.18 13.82
CA VAL A 287 12.74 68.65 14.82
C VAL A 287 11.78 69.71 15.35
N GLY A 288 11.76 70.90 14.74
CA GLY A 288 10.85 71.98 15.15
C GLY A 288 9.40 71.62 14.84
N THR A 289 8.48 72.00 15.72
CA THR A 289 7.06 71.67 15.61
C THR A 289 6.23 72.78 14.97
N ASP A 290 6.81 73.98 14.85
CA ASP A 290 6.11 75.14 14.34
C ASP A 290 5.98 75.06 12.82
N ALA A 291 4.83 75.52 12.30
CA ALA A 291 4.61 75.69 10.86
C ALA A 291 5.18 77.02 10.38
N SER A 292 5.31 77.20 9.06
CA SER A 292 5.68 78.50 8.51
C SER A 292 4.53 79.50 8.66
N ASP A 293 4.85 80.72 9.10
CA ASP A 293 3.90 81.84 9.05
C ASP A 293 3.71 82.39 7.63
N ILE A 294 4.50 81.93 6.65
CA ILE A 294 4.43 82.33 5.24
C ILE A 294 3.68 81.26 4.44
N THR A 295 2.55 81.65 3.83
CA THR A 295 1.60 80.74 3.15
C THR A 295 2.13 80.04 1.88
N ALA A 296 3.33 80.36 1.41
CA ALA A 296 3.93 79.80 0.19
C ALA A 296 5.35 79.29 0.49
N THR A 297 5.48 78.46 1.52
CA THR A 297 6.78 77.90 1.96
C THR A 297 6.93 76.47 1.46
N ASP A 298 7.86 76.24 0.53
CA ASP A 298 8.14 74.87 0.07
C ASP A 298 9.21 74.19 0.95
N LEU A 299 10.17 74.96 1.48
CA LEU A 299 11.24 74.49 2.35
C LEU A 299 11.17 75.18 3.70
N LEU A 300 10.99 74.40 4.77
CA LEU A 300 11.06 74.86 6.15
C LEU A 300 12.23 74.20 6.88
N VAL A 301 13.08 75.02 7.51
CA VAL A 301 14.17 74.55 8.38
C VAL A 301 13.87 75.03 9.79
N THR A 302 13.60 74.10 10.72
CA THR A 302 13.16 74.47 12.07
C THR A 302 13.64 73.49 13.15
N ARG A 303 13.93 74.03 14.33
CA ARG A 303 14.36 73.31 15.54
C ARG A 303 13.77 74.01 16.76
N ALA A 304 13.68 73.31 17.89
CA ALA A 304 13.41 73.92 19.18
C ALA A 304 14.63 74.74 19.64
N GLY A 305 14.75 75.96 19.12
CA GLY A 305 15.90 76.85 19.30
C GLY A 305 16.35 77.51 18.00
N PRO A 306 17.56 78.09 17.97
CA PRO A 306 18.05 78.76 16.77
C PRO A 306 18.15 77.80 15.58
N SER A 307 17.69 78.27 14.42
CA SER A 307 17.63 77.50 13.18
C SER A 307 18.37 78.26 12.09
N SER A 308 19.12 77.54 11.26
CA SER A 308 19.93 78.14 10.20
C SER A 308 19.87 77.32 8.91
N LEU A 309 19.97 78.02 7.78
CA LEU A 309 20.33 77.45 6.49
C LEU A 309 21.67 78.07 6.09
N SER A 310 22.71 77.27 5.86
CA SER A 310 23.99 77.77 5.36
C SER A 310 24.40 77.12 4.05
N VAL A 311 25.14 77.88 3.24
CA VAL A 311 25.79 77.42 2.01
C VAL A 311 27.27 77.70 2.15
N ARG A 312 28.06 76.64 2.05
CA ARG A 312 29.51 76.65 2.30
C ARG A 312 30.28 76.25 1.06
N ASP A 313 31.21 77.09 0.64
CA ASP A 313 32.32 76.70 -0.20
C ASP A 313 33.49 76.32 0.70
N SER A 314 33.70 75.02 0.88
CA SER A 314 34.78 74.51 1.74
C SER A 314 36.16 74.65 1.10
N THR A 315 36.25 74.86 -0.22
CA THR A 315 37.53 75.02 -0.92
C THR A 315 38.03 76.45 -0.78
N ASN A 316 37.13 77.43 -0.87
CA ASN A 316 37.45 78.85 -0.80
C ASN A 316 37.17 79.49 0.57
N ASP A 317 36.72 78.70 1.55
CA ASP A 317 36.46 79.16 2.92
C ASP A 317 35.35 80.21 3.03
N VAL A 318 34.36 80.20 2.12
CA VAL A 318 33.24 81.16 2.11
C VAL A 318 31.99 80.51 2.68
N GLU A 319 31.38 81.07 3.73
CA GLU A 319 30.07 80.63 4.24
C GLU A 319 29.05 81.76 4.21
N THR A 320 27.89 81.51 3.60
CA THR A 320 26.70 82.36 3.70
C THR A 320 25.65 81.67 4.54
N PHE A 321 24.80 82.44 5.21
CA PHE A 321 23.76 81.87 6.07
C PHE A 321 22.50 82.73 6.14
N LEU A 322 21.40 82.07 6.48
CA LEU A 322 20.14 82.62 7.00
C LEU A 322 19.94 82.02 8.40
N PHE A 323 19.62 82.84 9.39
CA PHE A 323 19.49 82.42 10.78
C PHE A 323 18.28 83.05 11.44
N ALA A 324 17.54 82.26 12.18
CA ALA A 324 16.47 82.72 13.06
C ALA A 324 16.82 82.33 14.50
N SER A 325 16.70 83.29 15.41
CA SER A 325 16.91 83.09 16.85
C SER A 325 15.97 83.97 17.67
N SER A 326 16.03 83.84 19.00
CA SER A 326 15.29 84.70 19.92
C SER A 326 15.64 86.20 19.83
N VAL A 327 16.75 86.55 19.17
CA VAL A 327 17.21 87.94 19.01
C VAL A 327 16.77 88.52 17.65
N GLY A 328 16.23 87.71 16.76
CA GLY A 328 15.74 88.11 15.43
C GLY A 328 16.25 87.23 14.29
N GLY A 329 15.96 87.68 13.06
CA GLY A 329 16.45 87.09 11.81
C GLY A 329 17.72 87.77 11.33
N ILE A 330 18.71 86.99 10.88
CA ILE A 330 20.01 87.48 10.41
C ILE A 330 20.34 86.79 9.07
N MET A 331 20.95 87.52 8.15
CA MET A 331 21.52 86.97 6.93
C MET A 331 22.88 87.61 6.64
N GLY A 332 23.82 86.84 6.08
CA GLY A 332 25.11 87.38 5.68
C GLY A 332 26.17 86.32 5.39
N THR A 333 27.43 86.75 5.39
CA THR A 333 28.62 85.91 5.38
C THR A 333 29.13 85.71 6.80
N VAL A 334 29.54 84.49 7.16
CA VAL A 334 30.18 84.20 8.46
C VAL A 334 31.70 84.40 8.39
N THR A 335 32.26 84.20 7.19
CA THR A 335 33.69 84.35 6.91
C THR A 335 34.02 85.76 6.43
N ASN A 336 35.32 86.06 6.32
CA ASN A 336 35.82 87.39 5.95
C ASN A 336 35.67 87.67 4.43
N ASP A 337 34.44 87.54 3.95
CA ASP A 337 34.06 87.66 2.55
C ASP A 337 32.84 88.60 2.40
N PRO A 338 32.76 89.35 1.30
CA PRO A 338 31.68 90.30 1.09
C PRO A 338 30.32 89.61 0.84
N LEU A 339 29.24 90.28 1.23
CA LEU A 339 27.87 89.89 0.88
C LEU A 339 27.36 90.73 -0.30
N ASN A 340 26.87 90.09 -1.36
CA ASN A 340 26.31 90.76 -2.53
C ASN A 340 24.87 90.31 -2.79
N ILE A 341 23.93 91.24 -2.67
CA ILE A 341 22.51 91.03 -2.99
C ILE A 341 22.26 91.57 -4.39
N LYS A 342 21.80 90.69 -5.29
CA LYS A 342 21.61 91.01 -6.71
C LYS A 342 20.15 91.13 -7.11
N THR A 343 19.86 92.03 -8.04
CA THR A 343 18.58 92.08 -8.78
C THR A 343 18.90 92.18 -10.27
N ASN A 344 18.15 91.46 -11.12
CA ASN A 344 18.39 91.42 -12.57
C ASN A 344 19.88 91.18 -12.96
N ASN A 345 20.53 90.23 -12.27
CA ASN A 345 21.94 89.89 -12.47
C ASN A 345 22.96 91.05 -12.23
N ALA A 346 22.58 92.12 -11.52
CA ALA A 346 23.46 93.22 -11.11
C ALA A 346 23.47 93.39 -9.57
N SER A 347 24.57 93.88 -9.00
CA SER A 347 24.66 94.16 -7.55
C SER A 347 23.70 95.29 -7.19
N ALA A 348 22.71 94.99 -6.36
CA ALA A 348 21.81 96.00 -5.79
C ALA A 348 22.35 96.52 -4.45
N ILE A 349 22.88 95.61 -3.62
CA ILE A 349 23.53 95.92 -2.34
C ILE A 349 24.83 95.12 -2.28
N PHE A 350 25.93 95.81 -1.95
CA PHE A 350 27.23 95.19 -1.72
C PHE A 350 27.76 95.61 -0.36
N ILE A 351 28.08 94.64 0.49
CA ILE A 351 28.62 94.84 1.82
C ILE A 351 30.02 94.23 1.82
N ASP A 352 31.02 95.08 2.02
CA ASP A 352 32.42 94.66 2.11
C ASP A 352 32.66 93.88 3.41
N ALA A 353 33.61 92.95 3.39
CA ALA A 353 34.02 92.17 4.55
C ALA A 353 34.72 93.03 5.63
N SER A 354 35.19 94.22 5.27
CA SER A 354 35.90 95.12 6.18
C SER A 354 35.01 96.04 7.03
N GLN A 355 33.68 95.86 6.98
CA GLN A 355 32.73 96.73 7.71
C GLN A 355 32.65 96.46 9.20
#